data_AF-I2NBF9-F1
#
_entry.id   AF-I2NBF9-F1
#
_cell.length_a   1.000
_cell.length_b   1.000
_cell.length_c   1.000
_cell.angle_alpha   90.00
_cell.angle_beta   90.00
_cell.angle_gamma   90.00
#
_symmetry.space_group_name_H-M   'P 1'
#
loop_
_entity.id
_entity.type
_entity.pdbx_description
1 polymer ?
#
loop_
_entity_poly.entity_id
_entity_poly.type
_entity_poly.pdbx_seq_one_letter_code
_entity_poly.pdbx_strand_id
1 'polypeptide(L)'
;MTATPTAPGGYDAIVVGAGAGGGTAARVLTARGRRVAVLEKGPLPVADEFLPYDELHFHTHKTLIPHRDTDPNIYMAGPAQDRPTPVERWWNVNMVGGATTVWDANVPRYTEEDFSVLDHLHDVPPDASMVNWPWTYREFEPWFERAEYEWGVSGRARQSPAQEPIRSGYDYPMPPLRPHAAVPFLTEAFGRAGMQPYLGPRAINSRVYDGRPACSFCGFNQFFGCGLNSRASALNTVLQRALATGRCDLMTGHCVTRIVHEDGRVRGVMYRDEPGGPERFLGASQVLVSVQTIESARLFLVSEVPDPNRMIGHYLTYHTHGNAELTLPLQPVWTGNGAQQPSTAIGSLQLRDLYVVDDPATPVTKAGKFSVYDPYTCVPPVRLVKGAALGPGHGSLWGEELYTYLDELRHQGGVYFSFTGEAMSLYDNRVELDPDVTDPWGMPAARIWYRHHDYDLAAARYAIDRVVQVMQDAGGELRGYDVPGAENPGYGHVQGTLRAGTDPGASVLDENCQSHTVSGLYALDCAFMPTAGASNPTLTLLANAYRVCERLPYPD
;
A
#
# COMPACT_ATOMS: atom_id res chain seq x y z
N MET A 1 -38.01 15.54 -14.46
CA MET A 1 -38.19 16.68 -13.55
C MET A 1 -36.90 16.81 -12.76
N THR A 2 -36.04 17.71 -13.22
CA THR A 2 -34.67 17.93 -12.73
C THR A 2 -34.74 18.77 -11.46
N ALA A 3 -34.55 18.13 -10.31
CA ALA A 3 -34.34 18.83 -9.06
C ALA A 3 -32.95 19.46 -9.11
N THR A 4 -32.89 20.78 -9.26
CA THR A 4 -31.67 21.56 -9.06
C THR A 4 -31.23 21.38 -7.59
N PRO A 5 -30.04 20.83 -7.30
CA PRO A 5 -29.59 20.69 -5.93
C PRO A 5 -29.30 22.07 -5.35
N THR A 6 -30.08 22.48 -4.36
CA THR A 6 -29.70 23.58 -3.47
C THR A 6 -28.68 23.02 -2.49
N ALA A 7 -27.46 23.57 -2.52
CA ALA A 7 -26.39 23.17 -1.61
C ALA A 7 -26.79 23.48 -0.15
N PRO A 8 -26.61 22.56 0.81
CA PRO A 8 -26.32 22.98 2.16
C PRO A 8 -24.93 23.64 2.09
N GLY A 9 -24.89 24.97 2.07
CA GLY A 9 -23.63 25.72 2.10
C GLY A 9 -22.80 25.34 3.33
N GLY A 10 -21.47 25.26 3.19
CA GLY A 10 -20.60 25.27 4.37
C GLY A 10 -19.26 24.55 4.28
N TYR A 11 -18.95 23.78 3.22
CA TYR A 11 -17.66 23.12 3.09
C TYR A 11 -16.77 23.79 2.03
N ASP A 12 -15.52 23.99 2.39
CA ASP A 12 -14.46 24.47 1.49
C ASP A 12 -13.94 23.34 0.60
N ALA A 13 -14.00 22.09 1.09
CA ALA A 13 -13.58 20.90 0.36
C ALA A 13 -14.34 19.64 0.82
N ILE A 14 -14.51 18.71 -0.12
CA ILE A 14 -14.98 17.35 0.14
C ILE A 14 -13.81 16.38 -0.05
N VAL A 15 -13.62 15.50 0.92
CA VAL A 15 -12.67 14.38 0.84
C VAL A 15 -13.47 13.09 0.72
N VAL A 16 -13.19 12.32 -0.33
CA VAL A 16 -13.84 11.03 -0.58
C VAL A 16 -12.89 9.91 -0.15
N GLY A 17 -13.28 9.17 0.89
CA GLY A 17 -12.49 8.13 1.55
C GLY A 17 -11.72 8.65 2.76
N ALA A 18 -11.81 7.92 3.88
CA ALA A 18 -11.14 8.23 5.15
C ALA A 18 -9.85 7.41 5.36
N GLY A 19 -9.18 7.01 4.26
CA GLY A 19 -7.92 6.27 4.25
C GLY A 19 -6.68 7.17 4.42
N ALA A 20 -5.51 6.64 4.05
CA ALA A 20 -4.20 7.30 4.21
C ALA A 20 -4.16 8.73 3.65
N GLY A 21 -4.54 8.89 2.37
CA GLY A 21 -4.54 10.18 1.68
C GLY A 21 -5.63 11.11 2.21
N GLY A 22 -6.87 10.61 2.28
CA GLY A 22 -8.03 11.40 2.71
C GLY A 22 -7.93 11.90 4.16
N GLY A 23 -7.49 11.05 5.09
CA GLY A 23 -7.23 11.48 6.47
C GLY A 23 -6.14 12.54 6.56
N THR A 24 -5.09 12.42 5.75
CA THR A 24 -4.01 13.42 5.67
C THR A 24 -4.52 14.73 5.10
N ALA A 25 -5.34 14.68 4.05
CA ALA A 25 -5.98 15.86 3.46
C ALA A 25 -6.86 16.59 4.48
N ALA A 26 -7.74 15.86 5.18
CA ALA A 26 -8.58 16.43 6.23
C ALA A 26 -7.74 17.11 7.31
N ARG A 27 -6.65 16.49 7.76
CA ARG A 27 -5.72 17.09 8.73
C ARG A 27 -5.11 18.40 8.23
N VAL A 28 -4.56 18.40 7.02
CA VAL A 28 -3.87 19.59 6.46
C VAL A 28 -4.86 20.74 6.24
N LEU A 29 -5.99 20.46 5.60
CA LEU A 29 -6.97 21.47 5.22
C LEU A 29 -7.63 22.11 6.45
N THR A 30 -8.01 21.31 7.45
CA THR A 30 -8.62 21.84 8.69
C THR A 30 -7.63 22.61 9.55
N ALA A 31 -6.36 22.20 9.61
CA ALA A 31 -5.29 22.98 10.25
C ALA A 31 -5.06 24.35 9.57
N ARG A 32 -5.39 24.46 8.28
CA ARG A 32 -5.39 25.72 7.50
C ARG A 32 -6.73 26.49 7.60
N GLY A 33 -7.59 26.11 8.54
CA GLY A 33 -8.84 26.81 8.84
C GLY A 33 -10.03 26.42 7.95
N ARG A 34 -9.88 25.45 7.05
CA ARG A 34 -10.96 25.04 6.13
C ARG A 34 -11.99 24.14 6.80
N ARG A 35 -13.24 24.26 6.38
CA ARG A 35 -14.34 23.32 6.69
C ARG A 35 -14.33 22.17 5.68
N VAL A 36 -14.21 20.95 6.17
CA VAL A 36 -14.03 19.76 5.34
C VAL A 36 -15.09 18.71 5.67
N ALA A 37 -15.76 18.19 4.65
CA ALA A 37 -16.57 16.98 4.77
C ALA A 37 -15.74 15.78 4.32
N VAL A 38 -15.63 14.75 5.16
CA VAL A 38 -14.99 13.47 4.83
C VAL A 38 -16.06 12.41 4.71
N LEU A 39 -16.27 11.86 3.51
CA LEU A 39 -17.26 10.79 3.27
C LEU A 39 -16.55 9.44 3.22
N GLU A 40 -16.98 8.51 4.06
CA GLU A 40 -16.44 7.16 4.16
C GLU A 40 -17.56 6.12 3.99
N LYS A 41 -17.35 5.17 3.08
CA LYS A 41 -18.32 4.09 2.78
C LYS A 41 -18.50 3.16 3.98
N GLY A 42 -17.44 2.90 4.74
CA GLY A 42 -17.45 2.02 5.90
C GLY A 42 -17.82 2.68 7.23
N PRO A 43 -17.97 1.88 8.30
CA PRO A 43 -18.23 2.36 9.65
C PRO A 43 -16.96 2.92 10.31
N LEU A 44 -17.14 3.66 11.41
CA LEU A 44 -16.07 4.01 12.35
C LEU A 44 -15.82 2.81 13.27
N PRO A 45 -14.63 2.19 13.25
CA PRO A 45 -14.36 1.07 14.16
C PRO A 45 -14.06 1.53 15.57
N VAL A 46 -14.29 0.64 16.54
CA VAL A 46 -13.79 0.80 17.91
C VAL A 46 -12.72 -0.25 18.20
N ALA A 47 -11.73 0.10 19.02
CA ALA A 47 -10.57 -0.76 19.28
C ALA A 47 -10.95 -2.16 19.78
N ASP A 48 -12.01 -2.25 20.59
CA ASP A 48 -12.51 -3.49 21.19
C ASP A 48 -13.05 -4.48 20.14
N GLU A 49 -13.50 -4.01 18.97
CA GLU A 49 -13.97 -4.88 17.88
C GLU A 49 -12.86 -5.76 17.32
N PHE A 50 -11.59 -5.33 17.44
CA PHE A 50 -10.44 -6.11 16.98
C PHE A 50 -9.95 -7.12 18.01
N LEU A 51 -10.41 -7.04 19.26
CA LEU A 51 -10.03 -7.96 20.32
C LEU A 51 -11.02 -9.12 20.42
N PRO A 52 -10.56 -10.36 20.63
CA PRO A 52 -9.21 -10.81 20.99
C PRO A 52 -8.31 -11.19 19.79
N TYR A 53 -8.39 -10.48 18.66
CA TYR A 53 -7.66 -10.77 17.41
C TYR A 53 -8.05 -12.12 16.79
N ASP A 54 -9.34 -12.31 16.53
CA ASP A 54 -9.86 -13.54 15.92
C ASP A 54 -9.31 -13.74 14.49
N GLU A 55 -8.33 -14.64 14.36
CA GLU A 55 -7.69 -14.97 13.08
C GLU A 55 -8.65 -15.58 12.06
N LEU A 56 -9.66 -16.33 12.50
CA LEU A 56 -10.64 -16.90 11.57
C LEU A 56 -11.51 -15.79 11.00
N HIS A 57 -11.99 -14.90 11.87
CA HIS A 57 -12.81 -13.76 11.47
C HIS A 57 -12.05 -12.80 10.54
N PHE A 58 -10.90 -12.27 10.96
CA PHE A 58 -10.22 -11.20 10.22
C PHE A 58 -9.37 -11.71 9.05
N HIS A 59 -8.62 -12.79 9.23
CA HIS A 59 -7.69 -13.27 8.21
C HIS A 59 -8.32 -14.32 7.29
N THR A 60 -9.02 -15.33 7.85
CA THR A 60 -9.55 -16.43 7.05
C THR A 60 -10.85 -16.06 6.32
N HIS A 61 -11.79 -15.42 7.01
CA HIS A 61 -13.06 -14.96 6.44
C HIS A 61 -12.97 -13.55 5.84
N LYS A 62 -11.84 -12.83 6.05
CA LYS A 62 -11.53 -11.55 5.40
C LYS A 62 -12.63 -10.50 5.59
N THR A 63 -13.21 -10.43 6.78
CA THR A 63 -14.45 -9.69 7.06
C THR A 63 -14.34 -8.18 6.89
N LEU A 64 -13.11 -7.65 6.82
CA LEU A 64 -12.84 -6.22 6.65
C LEU A 64 -12.77 -5.77 5.18
N ILE A 65 -12.81 -6.70 4.22
CA ILE A 65 -12.86 -6.38 2.79
C ILE A 65 -14.18 -6.87 2.16
N PRO A 66 -14.62 -6.26 1.04
CA PRO A 66 -15.71 -6.77 0.22
C PRO A 66 -15.57 -8.26 -0.13
N HIS A 67 -16.64 -9.01 0.09
CA HIS A 67 -16.68 -10.44 -0.26
C HIS A 67 -16.85 -10.61 -1.77
N ARG A 68 -16.06 -11.49 -2.40
CA ARG A 68 -16.08 -11.69 -3.87
C ARG A 68 -17.45 -12.12 -4.41
N ASP A 69 -18.26 -12.81 -3.60
CA ASP A 69 -19.55 -13.32 -4.07
C ASP A 69 -20.65 -12.24 -4.08
N THR A 70 -20.45 -11.11 -3.38
CA THR A 70 -21.46 -10.05 -3.23
C THR A 70 -21.01 -8.67 -3.71
N ASP A 71 -19.71 -8.37 -3.64
CA ASP A 71 -19.12 -7.11 -4.09
C ASP A 71 -17.73 -7.35 -4.75
N PRO A 72 -17.67 -8.14 -5.84
CA PRO A 72 -16.41 -8.47 -6.52
C PRO A 72 -15.83 -7.29 -7.32
N ASN A 73 -14.56 -7.43 -7.65
CA ASN A 73 -14.02 -6.93 -8.91
C ASN A 73 -13.98 -8.08 -9.94
N ILE A 74 -13.98 -7.77 -11.23
CA ILE A 74 -13.93 -8.76 -12.30
C ILE A 74 -12.54 -8.74 -12.92
N TYR A 75 -11.77 -9.81 -12.74
CA TYR A 75 -10.43 -9.94 -13.28
C TYR A 75 -10.44 -10.62 -14.65
N MET A 76 -9.61 -10.10 -15.55
CA MET A 76 -9.32 -10.63 -16.87
C MET A 76 -7.82 -10.89 -16.95
N ALA A 77 -7.44 -12.15 -17.22
CA ALA A 77 -6.04 -12.63 -17.28
C ALA A 77 -5.22 -12.12 -18.49
N GLY A 78 -5.60 -10.96 -19.04
CA GLY A 78 -4.97 -10.30 -20.18
C GLY A 78 -5.89 -10.24 -21.41
N PRO A 79 -5.63 -9.31 -22.34
CA PRO A 79 -6.52 -8.98 -23.47
C PRO A 79 -6.84 -10.16 -24.42
N ALA A 80 -6.00 -11.20 -24.43
CA ALA A 80 -6.21 -12.40 -25.23
C ALA A 80 -7.08 -13.47 -24.54
N GLN A 81 -7.36 -13.33 -23.24
CA GLN A 81 -8.13 -14.30 -22.46
C GLN A 81 -9.44 -13.69 -21.99
N ASP A 82 -10.56 -14.15 -22.54
CA ASP A 82 -11.92 -13.70 -22.19
C ASP A 82 -12.51 -14.49 -21.01
N ARG A 83 -11.73 -14.65 -19.93
CA ARG A 83 -12.17 -15.39 -18.74
C ARG A 83 -12.46 -14.45 -17.58
N PRO A 84 -13.68 -13.86 -17.52
CA PRO A 84 -14.08 -13.03 -16.39
C PRO A 84 -14.10 -13.87 -15.13
N THR A 85 -13.31 -13.45 -14.15
CA THR A 85 -13.20 -14.14 -12.86
C THR A 85 -13.53 -13.15 -11.75
N PRO A 86 -14.59 -13.39 -10.96
CA PRO A 86 -14.83 -12.62 -9.75
C PRO A 86 -13.66 -12.78 -8.78
N VAL A 87 -13.06 -11.66 -8.40
CA VAL A 87 -11.93 -11.59 -7.47
C VAL A 87 -12.27 -10.70 -6.29
N GLU A 88 -11.59 -10.97 -5.19
CA GLU A 88 -11.70 -10.18 -3.97
C GLU A 88 -11.07 -8.80 -4.16
N ARG A 89 -11.60 -7.81 -3.45
CA ARG A 89 -11.02 -6.46 -3.39
C ARG A 89 -9.95 -6.39 -2.31
N TRP A 90 -8.86 -7.13 -2.52
CA TRP A 90 -7.76 -7.24 -1.55
C TRP A 90 -7.28 -5.86 -1.09
N TRP A 91 -7.09 -5.73 0.23
CA TRP A 91 -6.66 -4.50 0.90
C TRP A 91 -7.62 -3.29 0.77
N ASN A 92 -8.76 -3.44 0.10
CA ASN A 92 -9.79 -2.41 0.04
C ASN A 92 -10.69 -2.49 1.28
N VAL A 93 -10.17 -2.00 2.39
CA VAL A 93 -10.83 -2.08 3.69
C VAL A 93 -11.88 -0.98 3.83
N ASN A 94 -13.15 -1.38 3.93
CA ASN A 94 -14.28 -0.46 4.04
C ASN A 94 -14.52 -0.06 5.50
N MET A 95 -13.70 0.84 6.03
CA MET A 95 -13.89 1.45 7.35
C MET A 95 -13.11 2.75 7.46
N VAL A 96 -13.43 3.58 8.45
CA VAL A 96 -12.61 4.77 8.75
C VAL A 96 -11.17 4.34 9.07
N GLY A 97 -10.21 4.95 8.38
CA GLY A 97 -8.80 4.57 8.40
C GLY A 97 -8.36 3.74 7.18
N GLY A 98 -9.30 3.10 6.49
CA GLY A 98 -9.06 2.27 5.31
C GLY A 98 -8.00 1.18 5.54
N ALA A 99 -7.21 0.89 4.51
CA ALA A 99 -6.14 -0.10 4.57
C ALA A 99 -5.10 0.17 5.68
N THR A 100 -4.91 1.43 6.10
CA THR A 100 -3.99 1.75 7.20
C THR A 100 -4.47 1.27 8.56
N THR A 101 -5.73 0.82 8.66
CA THR A 101 -6.20 0.13 9.85
C THR A 101 -5.63 -1.28 9.96
N VAL A 102 -5.19 -1.94 8.87
CA VAL A 102 -4.73 -3.35 8.88
C VAL A 102 -3.38 -3.60 8.18
N TRP A 103 -2.75 -2.57 7.63
CA TRP A 103 -1.39 -2.63 7.06
C TRP A 103 -0.29 -2.92 8.10
N ASP A 104 0.89 -3.29 7.62
CA ASP A 104 2.09 -3.54 8.43
C ASP A 104 2.76 -2.29 8.99
N ALA A 105 2.39 -1.10 8.50
CA ALA A 105 3.06 0.15 8.79
C ALA A 105 4.57 0.14 8.43
N ASN A 106 4.94 -0.56 7.35
CA ASN A 106 6.26 -0.42 6.73
C ASN A 106 6.26 0.79 5.80
N VAL A 107 7.17 1.74 6.02
CA VAL A 107 7.12 3.07 5.38
C VAL A 107 8.49 3.50 4.81
N PRO A 108 9.10 2.70 3.90
CA PRO A 108 10.28 3.13 3.15
C PRO A 108 9.96 4.34 2.26
N ARG A 109 10.99 5.13 1.92
CA ARG A 109 10.87 6.19 0.91
C ARG A 109 11.07 5.63 -0.50
N TYR A 110 10.39 6.23 -1.47
CA TYR A 110 10.84 6.14 -2.86
C TYR A 110 12.06 7.05 -2.99
N THR A 111 12.99 6.69 -3.86
CA THR A 111 14.30 7.38 -3.97
C THR A 111 14.56 7.80 -5.41
N GLU A 112 15.72 8.39 -5.68
CA GLU A 112 16.07 8.93 -7.00
C GLU A 112 15.82 7.94 -8.13
N GLU A 113 16.13 6.65 -7.95
CA GLU A 113 15.91 5.63 -8.97
C GLU A 113 14.44 5.27 -9.24
N ASP A 114 13.51 5.73 -8.40
CA ASP A 114 12.07 5.67 -8.65
C ASP A 114 11.57 6.93 -9.36
N PHE A 115 12.06 8.11 -8.98
CA PHE A 115 11.68 9.38 -9.61
C PHE A 115 12.29 9.56 -11.01
N SER A 116 13.53 9.09 -11.20
CA SER A 116 14.33 9.17 -12.43
C SER A 116 14.53 7.77 -13.03
N VAL A 117 13.46 6.97 -13.09
CA VAL A 117 13.50 5.54 -13.42
C VAL A 117 14.26 5.19 -14.70
N LEU A 118 14.17 6.04 -15.74
CA LEU A 118 14.80 5.77 -17.04
C LEU A 118 16.33 5.85 -16.99
N ASP A 119 16.91 6.43 -15.95
CA ASP A 119 18.36 6.47 -15.74
C ASP A 119 18.89 5.13 -15.18
N HIS A 120 18.01 4.33 -14.57
CA HIS A 120 18.36 3.11 -13.84
C HIS A 120 17.77 1.84 -14.46
N LEU A 121 16.65 1.96 -15.17
CA LEU A 121 16.02 0.88 -15.92
C LEU A 121 16.42 1.01 -17.39
N HIS A 122 17.42 0.23 -17.80
CA HIS A 122 17.95 0.26 -19.17
C HIS A 122 17.16 -0.68 -20.08
N ASP A 123 17.22 -0.42 -21.38
CA ASP A 123 16.56 -1.24 -22.42
C ASP A 123 15.06 -1.49 -22.16
N VAL A 124 14.35 -0.42 -21.75
CA VAL A 124 12.90 -0.47 -21.50
C VAL A 124 12.19 -1.13 -22.69
N PRO A 125 11.43 -2.22 -22.46
CA PRO A 125 10.71 -2.90 -23.52
C PRO A 125 9.79 -1.95 -24.30
N PRO A 126 9.67 -2.10 -25.63
CA PRO A 126 8.90 -1.15 -26.46
C PRO A 126 7.39 -1.18 -26.19
N ASP A 127 6.87 -2.24 -25.57
CA ASP A 127 5.49 -2.37 -25.13
C ASP A 127 5.24 -1.85 -23.70
N ALA A 128 6.30 -1.46 -22.98
CA ALA A 128 6.22 -0.81 -21.67
C ALA A 128 6.25 0.72 -21.79
N SER A 129 5.47 1.38 -20.92
CA SER A 129 5.36 2.84 -20.81
C SER A 129 5.93 3.32 -19.48
N MET A 130 7.24 3.12 -19.32
CA MET A 130 7.99 3.65 -18.18
C MET A 130 8.30 5.13 -18.41
N VAL A 131 8.09 5.95 -17.38
CA VAL A 131 8.27 7.40 -17.46
C VAL A 131 8.94 7.90 -16.18
N ASN A 132 9.79 8.92 -16.32
CA ASN A 132 10.26 9.66 -15.15
C ASN A 132 9.08 10.42 -14.51
N TRP A 133 9.15 10.58 -13.20
CA TRP A 133 8.16 11.33 -12.45
C TRP A 133 8.28 12.82 -12.79
N PRO A 134 7.18 13.60 -12.73
CA PRO A 134 7.23 15.05 -12.97
C PRO A 134 7.89 15.83 -11.81
N TRP A 135 8.50 15.13 -10.85
CA TRP A 135 9.22 15.69 -9.72
C TRP A 135 10.50 14.89 -9.49
N THR A 136 11.45 15.49 -8.80
CA THR A 136 12.68 14.84 -8.35
C THR A 136 12.55 14.34 -6.90
N TYR A 137 13.41 13.39 -6.49
CA TYR A 137 13.46 12.97 -5.09
C TYR A 137 13.72 14.15 -4.15
N ARG A 138 14.60 15.08 -4.56
CA ARG A 138 14.95 16.28 -3.78
C ARG A 138 13.75 17.19 -3.53
N GLU A 139 12.83 17.30 -4.48
CA GLU A 139 11.59 18.07 -4.30
C GLU A 139 10.62 17.37 -3.34
N PHE A 140 10.67 16.03 -3.28
CA PHE A 140 9.86 15.21 -2.38
C PHE A 140 10.45 15.03 -0.98
N GLU A 141 11.76 15.17 -0.81
CA GLU A 141 12.47 14.95 0.46
C GLU A 141 11.83 15.68 1.66
N PRO A 142 11.48 17.00 1.58
CA PRO A 142 10.82 17.68 2.70
C PRO A 142 9.45 17.11 3.06
N TRP A 143 8.75 16.56 2.07
CA TRP A 143 7.42 15.97 2.26
C TRP A 143 7.49 14.57 2.86
N PHE A 144 8.53 13.80 2.56
CA PHE A 144 8.83 12.56 3.27
C PHE A 144 9.08 12.84 4.75
N GLU A 145 9.92 13.82 5.08
CA GLU A 145 10.19 14.20 6.48
C GLU A 145 8.93 14.68 7.21
N ARG A 146 8.09 15.45 6.51
CA ARG A 146 6.80 15.91 7.02
C ARG A 146 5.87 14.74 7.35
N ALA A 147 5.76 13.78 6.43
CA ALA A 147 4.94 12.59 6.61
C ALA A 147 5.47 11.72 7.76
N GLU A 148 6.78 11.49 7.82
CA GLU A 148 7.44 10.71 8.87
C GLU A 148 7.18 11.30 10.26
N TYR A 149 7.25 12.62 10.39
CA TYR A 149 6.98 13.31 11.65
C TYR A 149 5.51 13.26 12.06
N GLU A 150 4.59 13.61 11.16
CA GLU A 150 3.16 13.66 11.49
C GLU A 150 2.57 12.27 11.75
N TRP A 151 3.08 11.23 11.06
CA TRP A 151 2.63 9.85 11.23
C TRP A 151 3.36 9.06 12.34
N GLY A 152 4.37 9.66 12.97
CA GLY A 152 5.10 9.05 14.08
C GLY A 152 5.92 7.84 13.63
N VAL A 153 6.82 8.06 12.69
CA VAL A 153 7.69 7.00 12.15
C VAL A 153 8.87 6.73 13.09
N SER A 154 9.04 5.49 13.54
CA SER A 154 10.25 5.02 14.20
C SER A 154 11.28 4.57 13.17
N GLY A 155 12.55 4.92 13.40
CA GLY A 155 13.63 4.54 12.50
C GLY A 155 14.97 5.11 12.94
N ARG A 156 16.00 4.86 12.13
CA ARG A 156 17.32 5.48 12.27
C ARG A 156 17.86 5.79 10.89
N ALA A 157 18.30 7.02 10.69
CA ALA A 157 18.91 7.42 9.43
C ALA A 157 20.35 6.88 9.28
N ARG A 158 20.80 6.69 8.05
CA ARG A 158 22.20 6.43 7.66
C ARG A 158 22.79 5.16 8.32
N GLN A 159 22.01 4.08 8.36
CA GLN A 159 22.42 2.78 8.87
C GLN A 159 23.22 1.96 7.84
N SER A 160 22.94 2.16 6.55
CA SER A 160 23.54 1.44 5.43
C SER A 160 23.60 2.35 4.20
N PRO A 161 24.59 2.20 3.30
CA PRO A 161 24.57 2.83 1.98
C PRO A 161 23.37 2.38 1.12
N ALA A 162 22.82 1.20 1.37
CA ALA A 162 21.63 0.69 0.70
C ALA A 162 20.32 1.27 1.30
N GLN A 163 20.37 1.96 2.44
CA GLN A 163 19.21 2.66 2.99
C GLN A 163 18.83 3.85 2.09
N GLU A 164 17.56 4.23 2.09
CA GLU A 164 17.07 5.42 1.42
C GLU A 164 17.93 6.67 1.79
N PRO A 165 18.30 7.53 0.82
CA PRO A 165 19.11 8.71 1.10
C PRO A 165 18.40 9.65 2.08
N ILE A 166 19.08 10.05 3.15
CA ILE A 166 18.55 10.97 4.16
C ILE A 166 19.53 12.13 4.32
N ARG A 167 19.06 13.37 4.12
CA ARG A 167 19.90 14.56 4.29
C ARG A 167 20.61 14.61 5.65
N SER A 168 21.76 15.25 5.64
CA SER A 168 22.52 15.51 6.86
C SER A 168 21.68 16.29 7.88
N GLY A 169 21.77 15.89 9.15
CA GLY A 169 21.08 16.52 10.27
C GLY A 169 19.62 16.08 10.49
N TYR A 170 19.02 15.30 9.59
CA TYR A 170 17.71 14.68 9.83
C TYR A 170 17.86 13.31 10.51
N ASP A 171 16.94 12.98 11.42
CA ASP A 171 16.68 11.63 11.93
C ASP A 171 15.17 11.48 12.20
N TYR A 172 14.70 10.24 12.30
CA TYR A 172 13.28 9.94 12.51
C TYR A 172 12.76 10.47 13.86
N PRO A 173 11.45 10.78 14.01
CA PRO A 173 10.90 11.33 15.25
C PRO A 173 11.03 10.39 16.47
N MET A 174 11.25 9.09 16.22
CA MET A 174 11.46 8.07 17.23
C MET A 174 12.59 7.12 16.84
N PRO A 175 13.33 6.54 17.82
CA PRO A 175 14.33 5.52 17.54
C PRO A 175 13.67 4.27 16.93
N PRO A 176 14.44 3.37 16.28
CA PRO A 176 13.89 2.15 15.69
C PRO A 176 13.14 1.30 16.72
N LEU A 177 12.19 0.49 16.24
CA LEU A 177 11.67 -0.61 17.03
C LEU A 177 12.81 -1.56 17.43
N ARG A 178 12.61 -2.25 18.55
CA ARG A 178 13.53 -3.29 19.00
C ARG A 178 13.66 -4.36 17.90
N PRO A 179 14.88 -4.68 17.43
CA PRO A 179 15.09 -5.66 16.38
C PRO A 179 14.84 -7.08 16.90
N HIS A 180 14.51 -8.00 15.98
CA HIS A 180 14.47 -9.43 16.26
C HIS A 180 15.88 -9.97 16.54
N ALA A 181 16.02 -11.02 17.35
CA ALA A 181 17.32 -11.62 17.65
C ALA A 181 18.04 -12.21 16.43
N ALA A 182 17.34 -12.41 15.32
CA ALA A 182 17.93 -12.86 14.05
C ALA A 182 18.77 -11.79 13.33
N VAL A 183 18.55 -10.52 13.63
CA VAL A 183 19.13 -9.40 12.88
C VAL A 183 20.66 -9.44 12.82
N PRO A 184 21.41 -9.67 13.93
CA PRO A 184 22.88 -9.72 13.86
C PRO A 184 23.42 -10.81 12.92
N PHE A 185 22.87 -12.03 13.01
CA PHE A 185 23.27 -13.14 12.15
C PHE A 185 22.98 -12.83 10.67
N LEU A 186 21.77 -12.37 10.37
CA LEU A 186 21.38 -12.04 9.00
C LEU A 186 22.23 -10.92 8.42
N THR A 187 22.53 -9.89 9.22
CA THR A 187 23.41 -8.79 8.82
C THR A 187 24.81 -9.30 8.49
N GLU A 188 25.35 -10.22 9.28
CA GLU A 188 26.66 -10.83 9.02
C GLU A 188 26.64 -11.70 7.74
N ALA A 189 25.62 -12.55 7.58
CA ALA A 189 25.48 -13.43 6.43
C ALA A 189 25.41 -12.64 5.11
N PHE A 190 24.56 -11.59 5.06
CA PHE A 190 24.52 -10.68 3.92
C PHE A 190 25.82 -9.91 3.74
N GLY A 191 26.45 -9.46 4.83
CA GLY A 191 27.73 -8.76 4.80
C GLY A 191 28.85 -9.59 4.16
N ARG A 192 28.90 -10.90 4.40
CA ARG A 192 29.86 -11.83 3.75
C ARG A 192 29.64 -11.93 2.23
N ALA A 193 28.42 -11.70 1.76
CA ALA A 193 28.08 -11.63 0.35
C ALA A 193 28.18 -10.21 -0.25
N GLY A 194 28.69 -9.24 0.51
CA GLY A 194 28.85 -7.84 0.08
C GLY A 194 27.58 -7.00 0.16
N MET A 195 26.52 -7.50 0.80
CA MET A 195 25.21 -6.83 0.93
C MET A 195 25.03 -6.21 2.32
N GLN A 196 24.27 -5.12 2.41
CA GLN A 196 24.16 -4.31 3.63
C GLN A 196 22.70 -4.05 4.05
N PRO A 197 22.06 -5.03 4.71
CA PRO A 197 20.70 -4.84 5.20
C PRO A 197 20.63 -3.78 6.31
N TYR A 198 19.45 -3.21 6.52
CA TYR A 198 19.22 -2.13 7.49
C TYR A 198 17.85 -2.25 8.17
N LEU A 199 17.69 -1.60 9.32
CA LEU A 199 16.39 -1.54 9.97
C LEU A 199 15.49 -0.52 9.27
N GLY A 200 14.45 -1.01 8.59
CA GLY A 200 13.48 -0.19 7.86
C GLY A 200 12.59 0.66 8.77
N PRO A 201 12.21 1.87 8.34
CA PRO A 201 11.35 2.76 9.11
C PRO A 201 9.91 2.24 9.22
N ARG A 202 9.29 2.43 10.40
CA ARG A 202 7.94 1.93 10.73
C ARG A 202 7.04 3.02 11.28
N ALA A 203 5.80 3.10 10.81
CA ALA A 203 4.77 3.96 11.43
C ALA A 203 4.17 3.27 12.68
N ILE A 204 5.05 2.91 13.62
CA ILE A 204 4.75 2.23 14.89
C ILE A 204 5.56 2.93 15.98
N ASN A 205 4.90 3.23 17.09
CA ASN A 205 5.50 3.92 18.22
C ASN A 205 6.51 3.03 18.96
N SER A 206 7.79 3.40 18.97
CA SER A 206 8.83 2.76 19.80
C SER A 206 8.90 3.33 21.22
N ARG A 207 8.32 4.51 21.41
CA ARG A 207 8.07 5.20 22.68
C ARG A 207 6.72 5.92 22.58
N VAL A 208 6.23 6.47 23.70
CA VAL A 208 5.04 7.33 23.64
C VAL A 208 5.28 8.48 22.67
N TYR A 209 4.37 8.70 21.74
CA TYR A 209 4.45 9.77 20.73
C TYR A 209 3.05 10.26 20.39
N ASP A 210 2.86 11.58 20.41
CA ASP A 210 1.56 12.24 20.17
C ASP A 210 0.39 11.63 20.94
N GLY A 211 0.60 11.40 22.25
CA GLY A 211 -0.43 10.81 23.12
C GLY A 211 -0.72 9.32 22.88
N ARG A 212 -0.09 8.67 21.90
CA ARG A 212 -0.24 7.24 21.60
C ARG A 212 0.86 6.40 22.26
N PRO A 213 0.53 5.24 22.86
CA PRO A 213 1.49 4.44 23.62
C PRO A 213 2.53 3.76 22.73
N ALA A 214 3.62 3.29 23.34
CA ALA A 214 4.62 2.45 22.66
C ALA A 214 4.04 1.07 22.34
N CYS A 215 4.54 0.43 21.28
CA CYS A 215 4.15 -0.91 20.89
C CYS A 215 4.58 -1.96 21.93
N SER A 216 3.67 -2.84 22.33
CA SER A 216 3.96 -3.96 23.24
C SER A 216 4.36 -5.24 22.51
N PHE A 217 4.48 -5.20 21.18
CA PHE A 217 4.83 -6.33 20.34
C PHE A 217 3.83 -7.52 20.37
N CYS A 218 2.52 -7.25 20.24
CA CYS A 218 1.47 -8.28 20.33
C CYS A 218 1.43 -9.33 19.19
N GLY A 219 2.01 -9.04 18.02
CA GLY A 219 2.04 -9.96 16.86
C GLY A 219 0.91 -9.79 15.83
N PHE A 220 -0.09 -8.95 16.11
CA PHE A 220 -1.29 -8.79 15.27
C PHE A 220 -1.34 -7.40 14.61
N ASN A 221 -0.37 -7.09 13.73
CA ASN A 221 -0.42 -5.85 12.93
C ASN A 221 -1.10 -6.04 11.57
N GLN A 222 -0.58 -6.98 10.78
CA GLN A 222 -1.09 -7.26 9.44
C GLN A 222 -2.44 -7.93 9.54
N PHE A 223 -3.45 -7.47 8.81
CA PHE A 223 -4.83 -7.97 8.80
C PHE A 223 -5.68 -7.61 10.03
N PHE A 224 -5.12 -7.00 11.07
CA PHE A 224 -5.84 -6.67 12.30
C PHE A 224 -5.73 -5.19 12.65
N GLY A 225 -6.80 -4.60 13.19
CA GLY A 225 -6.74 -3.28 13.82
C GLY A 225 -5.84 -3.30 15.05
N CYS A 226 -5.12 -2.20 15.32
CA CYS A 226 -4.26 -2.12 16.49
C CYS A 226 -5.07 -1.80 17.75
N GLY A 227 -5.40 -2.81 18.56
CA GLY A 227 -6.13 -2.64 19.83
C GLY A 227 -5.38 -1.82 20.88
N LEU A 228 -4.07 -1.63 20.71
CA LEU A 228 -3.21 -0.85 21.62
C LEU A 228 -3.05 0.61 21.21
N ASN A 229 -3.56 1.01 20.04
CA ASN A 229 -3.38 2.36 19.49
C ASN A 229 -1.89 2.77 19.24
N SER A 230 -0.97 1.81 19.13
CA SER A 230 0.47 2.06 18.97
C SER A 230 0.96 2.07 17.51
N ARG A 231 0.26 1.38 16.59
CA ARG A 231 0.47 1.46 15.14
C ARG A 231 -0.34 2.60 14.54
N ALA A 232 0.27 3.37 13.65
CA ALA A 232 -0.40 4.50 13.02
C ALA A 232 -1.44 4.04 12.01
N SER A 233 -2.56 4.72 11.99
CA SER A 233 -3.59 4.66 10.95
C SER A 233 -4.13 6.06 10.68
N ALA A 234 -4.80 6.25 9.55
CA ALA A 234 -5.45 7.52 9.24
C ALA A 234 -6.46 7.90 10.34
N LEU A 235 -7.17 6.91 10.88
CA LEU A 235 -8.09 7.07 12.00
C LEU A 235 -7.40 7.70 13.22
N ASN A 236 -6.39 7.06 13.80
CA ASN A 236 -5.84 7.47 15.09
C ASN A 236 -4.77 8.57 15.03
N THR A 237 -4.27 8.89 13.83
CA THR A 237 -3.13 9.80 13.68
C THR A 237 -3.52 11.15 13.08
N VAL A 238 -4.21 11.16 11.93
CA VAL A 238 -4.52 12.40 11.20
C VAL A 238 -5.99 12.81 11.36
N LEU A 239 -6.94 11.89 11.30
CA LEU A 239 -8.37 12.19 11.42
C LEU A 239 -8.75 12.67 12.82
N GLN A 240 -8.23 12.05 13.89
CA GLN A 240 -8.45 12.55 15.26
C GLN A 240 -8.05 14.02 15.40
N ARG A 241 -6.89 14.40 14.85
CA ARG A 241 -6.40 15.78 14.86
C ARG A 241 -7.26 16.71 13.99
N ALA A 242 -7.80 16.22 12.86
CA ALA A 242 -8.71 16.98 12.01
C ALA A 242 -10.05 17.26 12.72
N LEU A 243 -10.64 16.23 13.33
CA LEU A 243 -11.87 16.32 14.11
C LEU A 243 -11.73 17.28 15.30
N ALA A 244 -10.60 17.23 16.01
CA ALA A 244 -10.32 18.11 17.14
C ALA A 244 -10.30 19.62 16.79
N THR A 245 -10.21 19.99 15.50
CA THR A 245 -10.31 21.39 15.08
C THR A 245 -11.74 21.94 15.12
N GLY A 246 -12.75 21.08 15.17
CA GLY A 246 -14.16 21.45 15.01
C GLY A 246 -14.53 21.90 13.59
N ARG A 247 -13.66 21.63 12.59
CA ARG A 247 -13.88 21.99 11.17
C ARG A 247 -13.93 20.77 10.24
N CYS A 248 -13.92 19.56 10.79
CA CYS A 248 -14.01 18.31 10.06
C CYS A 248 -15.32 17.62 10.40
N ASP A 249 -16.16 17.37 9.40
CA ASP A 249 -17.36 16.54 9.54
C ASP A 249 -17.09 15.18 8.88
N LEU A 250 -17.03 14.12 9.69
CA LEU A 250 -16.81 12.75 9.23
C LEU A 250 -18.15 12.03 9.07
N MET A 251 -18.50 11.71 7.82
CA MET A 251 -19.75 11.07 7.42
C MET A 251 -19.49 9.60 7.08
N THR A 252 -19.75 8.69 8.02
CA THR A 252 -19.55 7.24 7.86
C THR A 252 -20.77 6.54 7.29
N GLY A 253 -20.59 5.40 6.61
CA GLY A 253 -21.69 4.72 5.90
C GLY A 253 -22.15 5.48 4.65
N HIS A 254 -21.37 6.46 4.18
CA HIS A 254 -21.71 7.32 3.05
C HIS A 254 -20.86 6.94 1.84
N CYS A 255 -21.44 6.21 0.90
CA CYS A 255 -20.78 5.82 -0.34
C CYS A 255 -20.95 6.92 -1.39
N VAL A 256 -19.85 7.55 -1.80
CA VAL A 256 -19.85 8.46 -2.95
C VAL A 256 -20.00 7.64 -4.24
N THR A 257 -21.07 7.92 -4.99
CA THR A 257 -21.42 7.19 -6.21
C THR A 257 -21.03 7.92 -7.48
N ARG A 258 -20.89 9.25 -7.42
CA ARG A 258 -20.52 10.09 -8.56
C ARG A 258 -19.87 11.40 -8.13
N ILE A 259 -18.90 11.89 -8.89
CA ILE A 259 -18.40 13.26 -8.86
C ILE A 259 -19.22 14.09 -9.83
N VAL A 260 -19.77 15.21 -9.37
CA VAL A 260 -20.55 16.13 -10.21
C VAL A 260 -19.62 17.22 -10.73
N HIS A 261 -19.54 17.38 -12.05
CA HIS A 261 -18.78 18.42 -12.72
C HIS A 261 -19.59 19.05 -13.86
N GLU A 262 -19.34 20.32 -14.11
CA GLU A 262 -19.98 21.14 -15.14
C GLU A 262 -18.96 22.11 -15.72
N ASP A 263 -18.93 22.30 -17.03
CA ASP A 263 -18.01 23.21 -17.74
C ASP A 263 -16.53 23.05 -17.31
N GLY A 264 -16.10 21.79 -17.12
CA GLY A 264 -14.73 21.47 -16.71
C GLY A 264 -14.40 21.86 -15.26
N ARG A 265 -15.40 21.99 -14.38
CA ARG A 265 -15.23 22.34 -12.96
C ARG A 265 -16.06 21.44 -12.05
N VAL A 266 -15.50 21.07 -10.91
CA VAL A 266 -16.22 20.33 -9.86
C VAL A 266 -17.34 21.18 -9.26
N ARG A 267 -18.48 20.53 -8.99
CA ARG A 267 -19.62 21.08 -8.24
C ARG A 267 -19.84 20.37 -6.90
N GLY A 268 -19.41 19.12 -6.76
CA GLY A 268 -19.61 18.34 -5.56
C GLY A 268 -19.63 16.84 -5.86
N VAL A 269 -20.32 16.08 -5.02
CA VAL A 269 -20.49 14.63 -5.16
C VAL A 269 -21.93 14.19 -4.94
N MET A 270 -22.33 13.13 -5.62
CA MET A 270 -23.49 12.32 -5.28
C MET A 270 -23.07 11.20 -4.34
N TYR A 271 -23.90 10.90 -3.35
CA TYR A 271 -23.65 9.82 -2.40
C TYR A 271 -24.94 9.13 -1.96
N ARG A 272 -24.81 7.93 -1.41
CA ARG A 272 -25.87 7.18 -0.73
C ARG A 272 -25.44 6.89 0.71
N ASP A 273 -26.37 6.91 1.64
CA ASP A 273 -26.16 6.57 3.05
C ASP A 273 -26.58 5.13 3.41
N GLU A 274 -27.18 4.40 2.45
CA GLU A 274 -27.46 2.98 2.54
C GLU A 274 -27.47 2.32 1.14
N PRO A 275 -27.12 1.03 1.02
CA PRO A 275 -27.23 0.27 -0.24
C PRO A 275 -28.66 0.32 -0.81
N GLY A 276 -28.80 0.63 -2.09
CA GLY A 276 -30.09 0.78 -2.76
C GLY A 276 -30.91 2.04 -2.38
N GLY A 277 -30.49 2.81 -1.38
CA GLY A 277 -31.14 4.05 -0.95
C GLY A 277 -31.02 5.19 -1.97
N PRO A 278 -31.76 6.31 -1.81
CA PRO A 278 -31.73 7.42 -2.76
C PRO A 278 -30.37 8.14 -2.78
N GLU A 279 -29.94 8.60 -3.96
CA GLU A 279 -28.77 9.47 -4.05
C GLU A 279 -29.06 10.87 -3.52
N ARG A 280 -28.05 11.46 -2.88
CA ARG A 280 -28.05 12.80 -2.31
C ARG A 280 -26.85 13.58 -2.83
N PHE A 281 -27.00 14.89 -2.94
CA PHE A 281 -25.94 15.78 -3.40
C PHE A 281 -25.27 16.53 -2.24
N LEU A 282 -23.95 16.62 -2.27
CA LEU A 282 -23.16 17.49 -1.40
C LEU A 282 -22.24 18.38 -2.25
N GLY A 283 -22.37 19.70 -2.10
CA GLY A 283 -21.65 20.68 -2.92
C GLY A 283 -20.32 21.14 -2.32
N ALA A 284 -19.28 21.25 -3.14
CA ALA A 284 -18.02 21.94 -2.86
C ALA A 284 -17.29 22.22 -4.18
N SER A 285 -16.43 23.24 -4.21
CA SER A 285 -15.59 23.58 -5.38
C SER A 285 -14.29 22.78 -5.46
N GLN A 286 -13.99 22.00 -4.42
CA GLN A 286 -12.81 21.13 -4.34
C GLN A 286 -13.23 19.74 -3.85
N VAL A 287 -12.89 18.69 -4.61
CA VAL A 287 -13.11 17.29 -4.27
C VAL A 287 -11.77 16.56 -4.34
N LEU A 288 -11.37 15.92 -3.25
CA LEU A 288 -10.14 15.14 -3.14
C LEU A 288 -10.48 13.66 -2.97
N VAL A 289 -10.12 12.84 -3.95
CA VAL A 289 -10.44 11.41 -4.00
C VAL A 289 -9.28 10.59 -3.41
N SER A 290 -9.59 9.69 -2.49
CA SER A 290 -8.62 8.79 -1.84
C SER A 290 -9.30 7.46 -1.44
N VAL A 291 -9.84 6.74 -2.43
CA VAL A 291 -10.64 5.52 -2.22
C VAL A 291 -9.95 4.23 -2.65
N GLN A 292 -8.63 4.25 -2.83
CA GLN A 292 -7.80 3.17 -3.37
C GLN A 292 -7.76 3.19 -4.91
N THR A 293 -6.57 2.89 -5.46
CA THR A 293 -6.22 3.03 -6.87
C THR A 293 -7.27 2.58 -7.88
N ILE A 294 -7.84 1.37 -7.70
CA ILE A 294 -8.83 0.83 -8.63
C ILE A 294 -10.16 1.58 -8.49
N GLU A 295 -10.62 1.80 -7.25
CA GLU A 295 -11.88 2.51 -7.01
C GLU A 295 -11.80 3.98 -7.40
N SER A 296 -10.63 4.61 -7.30
CA SER A 296 -10.44 6.00 -7.73
C SER A 296 -10.60 6.13 -9.23
N ALA A 297 -10.01 5.23 -10.03
CA ALA A 297 -10.25 5.20 -11.47
C ALA A 297 -11.70 4.83 -11.81
N ARG A 298 -12.27 3.83 -11.12
CA ARG A 298 -13.68 3.45 -11.27
C ARG A 298 -14.62 4.64 -10.98
N LEU A 299 -14.35 5.41 -9.94
CA LEU A 299 -15.15 6.60 -9.59
C LEU A 299 -15.01 7.67 -10.66
N PHE A 300 -13.81 7.92 -11.19
CA PHE A 300 -13.62 8.85 -12.30
C PHE A 300 -14.41 8.41 -13.56
N LEU A 301 -14.39 7.11 -13.89
CA LEU A 301 -15.13 6.54 -15.03
C LEU A 301 -16.66 6.65 -14.84
N VAL A 302 -17.20 6.25 -13.67
CA VAL A 302 -18.65 6.36 -13.36
C VAL A 302 -19.11 7.82 -13.32
N SER A 303 -18.19 8.75 -13.06
CA SER A 303 -18.43 10.19 -13.06
C SER A 303 -18.27 10.85 -14.41
N GLU A 304 -17.97 10.08 -15.46
CA GLU A 304 -17.80 10.58 -16.82
C GLU A 304 -16.82 11.77 -16.86
N VAL A 305 -15.73 11.69 -16.08
CA VAL A 305 -14.64 12.68 -16.14
C VAL A 305 -14.08 12.65 -17.56
N PRO A 306 -13.96 13.80 -18.27
CA PRO A 306 -13.51 13.80 -19.66
C PRO A 306 -12.12 13.18 -19.80
N ASP A 307 -12.00 12.22 -20.70
CA ASP A 307 -10.77 11.45 -20.94
C ASP A 307 -10.50 11.31 -22.45
N PRO A 308 -10.11 12.41 -23.12
CA PRO A 308 -9.97 12.43 -24.58
C PRO A 308 -8.89 11.47 -25.09
N ASN A 309 -7.91 11.14 -24.25
CA ASN A 309 -6.77 10.30 -24.59
C ASN A 309 -6.90 8.87 -24.05
N ARG A 310 -8.00 8.54 -23.35
CA ARG A 310 -8.25 7.20 -22.77
C ARG A 310 -7.15 6.75 -21.80
N MET A 311 -6.82 7.61 -20.83
CA MET A 311 -5.80 7.37 -19.82
C MET A 311 -6.37 6.92 -18.47
N ILE A 312 -7.64 7.20 -18.18
CA ILE A 312 -8.27 6.82 -16.91
C ILE A 312 -8.34 5.30 -16.81
N GLY A 313 -7.79 4.76 -15.72
CA GLY A 313 -7.75 3.33 -15.45
C GLY A 313 -6.53 2.62 -16.03
N HIS A 314 -5.79 3.20 -16.97
CA HIS A 314 -4.65 2.58 -17.65
C HIS A 314 -3.35 2.65 -16.84
N TYR A 315 -2.33 1.88 -17.26
CA TYR A 315 -1.03 1.75 -16.58
C TYR A 315 -1.13 1.24 -15.14
N LEU A 316 -2.18 0.45 -14.88
CA LEU A 316 -2.35 -0.25 -13.61
C LEU A 316 -1.10 -1.11 -13.34
N THR A 317 -0.54 -0.96 -12.15
CA THR A 317 0.59 -1.77 -11.68
C THR A 317 0.26 -2.42 -10.35
N TYR A 318 0.70 -3.67 -10.20
CA TYR A 318 0.88 -4.33 -8.91
C TYR A 318 2.35 -4.58 -8.70
N HIS A 319 2.89 -4.33 -7.51
CA HIS A 319 4.24 -4.79 -7.21
C HIS A 319 4.39 -6.29 -7.53
N THR A 320 5.47 -6.60 -8.22
CA THR A 320 5.88 -7.98 -8.46
C THR A 320 6.31 -8.59 -7.13
N HIS A 321 5.83 -9.79 -6.83
CA HIS A 321 6.07 -10.44 -5.53
C HIS A 321 7.00 -11.63 -5.68
N GLY A 322 7.42 -12.19 -4.56
CA GLY A 322 7.99 -13.53 -4.51
C GLY A 322 8.62 -13.78 -3.14
N ASN A 323 8.82 -15.05 -2.81
CA ASN A 323 9.05 -15.46 -1.45
C ASN A 323 10.07 -16.60 -1.37
N ALA A 324 10.87 -16.59 -0.31
CA ALA A 324 11.71 -17.72 0.05
C ALA A 324 11.65 -17.94 1.56
N GLU A 325 11.56 -19.20 1.97
CA GLU A 325 11.60 -19.63 3.36
C GLU A 325 12.77 -20.60 3.54
N LEU A 326 13.59 -20.35 4.55
CA LEU A 326 14.75 -21.17 4.88
C LEU A 326 14.82 -21.46 6.38
N THR A 327 15.45 -22.59 6.73
CA THR A 327 15.94 -22.88 8.08
C THR A 327 17.46 -22.80 8.12
N LEU A 328 18.04 -22.61 9.28
CA LEU A 328 19.47 -22.48 9.58
C LEU A 328 19.85 -23.46 10.72
N PRO A 329 19.93 -24.78 10.46
CA PRO A 329 20.03 -25.81 11.51
C PRO A 329 21.31 -25.74 12.36
N LEU A 330 22.39 -25.20 11.80
CA LEU A 330 23.71 -25.12 12.44
C LEU A 330 23.97 -23.79 13.14
N GLN A 331 22.99 -22.87 13.12
CA GLN A 331 23.12 -21.54 13.70
C GLN A 331 22.46 -21.47 15.08
N PRO A 332 22.84 -20.51 15.93
CA PRO A 332 22.17 -20.32 17.21
C PRO A 332 20.68 -20.10 16.97
N VAL A 333 19.85 -20.95 17.59
CA VAL A 333 18.41 -20.67 17.71
C VAL A 333 18.27 -19.26 18.26
N TRP A 334 17.26 -18.51 17.81
CA TRP A 334 16.95 -17.17 18.30
C TRP A 334 16.60 -17.21 19.81
N THR A 335 17.64 -17.34 20.64
CA THR A 335 17.61 -17.78 22.05
C THR A 335 17.51 -16.61 23.03
N GLY A 336 17.28 -15.40 22.54
CA GLY A 336 16.85 -14.31 23.42
C GLY A 336 15.47 -14.66 23.98
N ASN A 337 15.37 -14.94 25.29
CA ASN A 337 14.16 -15.18 26.08
C ASN A 337 12.89 -15.39 25.23
N GLY A 338 12.52 -16.65 25.01
CA GLY A 338 11.43 -17.08 24.12
C GLY A 338 10.01 -16.56 24.41
N ALA A 339 9.84 -15.58 25.30
CA ALA A 339 8.60 -14.83 25.56
C ALA A 339 8.73 -13.32 25.28
N GLN A 340 9.90 -12.83 24.82
CA GLN A 340 10.19 -11.40 24.66
C GLN A 340 10.62 -11.00 23.25
N GLN A 341 10.65 -11.90 22.27
CA GLN A 341 10.95 -11.51 20.88
C GLN A 341 9.85 -10.59 20.34
N PRO A 342 10.20 -9.54 19.58
CA PRO A 342 9.21 -8.64 19.04
C PRO A 342 8.39 -9.30 17.92
N SER A 343 7.18 -9.78 18.22
CA SER A 343 6.26 -10.37 17.21
C SER A 343 5.74 -9.37 16.18
N THR A 344 5.90 -8.06 16.43
CA THR A 344 5.45 -6.99 15.54
C THR A 344 6.53 -6.44 14.63
N ALA A 345 7.72 -7.06 14.61
CA ALA A 345 8.86 -6.63 13.81
C ALA A 345 8.88 -7.24 12.40
N ILE A 346 7.73 -7.70 11.86
CA ILE A 346 7.57 -8.18 10.47
C ILE A 346 8.28 -7.21 9.53
N GLY A 347 9.37 -7.61 8.87
CA GLY A 347 10.06 -6.75 7.90
C GLY A 347 10.74 -5.53 8.54
N SER A 348 11.12 -5.59 9.81
CA SER A 348 11.99 -4.57 10.40
C SER A 348 13.36 -4.58 9.75
N LEU A 349 13.86 -5.73 9.31
CA LEU A 349 15.07 -5.82 8.48
C LEU A 349 14.67 -5.72 7.01
N GLN A 350 15.30 -4.80 6.29
CA GLN A 350 15.14 -4.58 4.87
C GLN A 350 16.47 -4.83 4.16
N LEU A 351 16.40 -5.34 2.94
CA LEU A 351 17.54 -5.49 2.03
C LEU A 351 17.19 -4.82 0.72
N ARG A 352 18.03 -3.89 0.28
CA ARG A 352 17.80 -3.05 -0.91
C ARG A 352 18.96 -3.09 -1.91
N ASP A 353 20.01 -3.84 -1.63
CA ASP A 353 21.18 -3.99 -2.50
C ASP A 353 20.88 -4.56 -3.89
N LEU A 354 19.67 -5.11 -4.09
CA LEU A 354 19.16 -5.63 -5.37
C LEU A 354 18.11 -4.71 -6.01
N TYR A 355 17.97 -3.48 -5.53
CA TYR A 355 16.99 -2.54 -6.08
C TYR A 355 17.42 -2.04 -7.45
N VAL A 356 18.67 -1.63 -7.56
CA VAL A 356 19.39 -1.40 -8.82
C VAL A 356 20.41 -2.53 -8.95
N VAL A 357 20.46 -3.17 -10.11
CA VAL A 357 21.28 -4.35 -10.38
C VAL A 357 22.42 -3.96 -11.31
N ASP A 358 23.64 -4.05 -10.80
CA ASP A 358 24.88 -3.85 -11.56
C ASP A 358 25.60 -5.20 -11.73
N ASP A 359 24.98 -6.10 -12.50
CA ASP A 359 25.49 -7.43 -12.78
C ASP A 359 25.44 -7.69 -14.30
N PRO A 360 26.59 -7.73 -14.99
CA PRO A 360 26.63 -7.92 -16.43
C PRO A 360 26.20 -9.33 -16.88
N ALA A 361 26.00 -10.27 -15.95
CA ALA A 361 25.49 -11.61 -16.25
C ALA A 361 23.97 -11.65 -16.42
N THR A 362 23.25 -10.56 -16.14
CA THR A 362 21.80 -10.47 -16.27
C THR A 362 21.39 -9.21 -17.05
N PRO A 363 20.32 -9.26 -17.86
CA PRO A 363 19.74 -8.06 -18.48
C PRO A 363 18.88 -7.25 -17.49
N VAL A 364 18.64 -7.76 -16.27
CA VAL A 364 17.89 -7.04 -15.23
C VAL A 364 18.77 -5.92 -14.69
N THR A 365 18.30 -4.68 -14.77
CA THR A 365 19.02 -3.47 -14.29
C THR A 365 18.36 -2.81 -13.09
N LYS A 366 17.07 -3.07 -12.89
CA LYS A 366 16.30 -2.66 -11.71
C LYS A 366 15.37 -3.80 -11.29
N ALA A 367 15.38 -4.17 -10.01
CA ALA A 367 14.52 -5.22 -9.47
C ALA A 367 13.70 -4.71 -8.27
N GLY A 368 14.22 -4.84 -7.06
CA GLY A 368 13.44 -4.43 -5.88
C GLY A 368 14.11 -4.68 -4.54
N LYS A 369 13.28 -4.78 -3.49
CA LYS A 369 13.75 -4.96 -2.11
C LYS A 369 13.13 -6.17 -1.44
N PHE A 370 13.76 -6.59 -0.35
CA PHE A 370 13.23 -7.61 0.53
C PHE A 370 12.85 -7.04 1.89
N SER A 371 11.71 -7.51 2.39
CA SER A 371 11.40 -7.50 3.82
C SER A 371 11.74 -8.87 4.40
N VAL A 372 12.52 -8.90 5.47
CA VAL A 372 12.94 -10.14 6.13
C VAL A 372 12.21 -10.32 7.46
N TYR A 373 11.73 -11.53 7.73
CA TYR A 373 10.98 -11.84 8.95
C TYR A 373 11.25 -13.25 9.46
N ASP A 374 10.97 -13.44 10.74
CA ASP A 374 10.94 -14.75 11.39
C ASP A 374 9.50 -15.29 11.28
N PRO A 375 9.26 -16.36 10.51
CA PRO A 375 7.90 -16.83 10.22
C PRO A 375 7.19 -17.37 11.46
N TYR A 376 7.91 -17.83 12.49
CA TYR A 376 7.30 -18.40 13.69
C TYR A 376 6.78 -17.33 14.65
N THR A 377 7.56 -16.29 14.93
CA THR A 377 7.24 -15.27 15.94
C THR A 377 6.41 -14.12 15.39
N CYS A 378 6.45 -13.90 14.08
CA CYS A 378 5.83 -12.74 13.44
C CYS A 378 4.54 -13.06 12.69
N VAL A 379 4.18 -14.34 12.55
CA VAL A 379 2.93 -14.78 11.91
C VAL A 379 1.96 -15.28 12.98
N PRO A 380 0.69 -14.84 12.94
CA PRO A 380 -0.35 -15.37 13.82
C PRO A 380 -0.48 -16.91 13.74
N PRO A 381 -0.72 -17.63 14.87
CA PRO A 381 -0.65 -19.10 14.92
C PRO A 381 -1.55 -19.83 13.91
N VAL A 382 -2.81 -19.42 13.73
CA VAL A 382 -3.73 -20.07 12.77
C VAL A 382 -3.25 -19.84 11.35
N ARG A 383 -2.76 -18.64 11.02
CA ARG A 383 -2.16 -18.36 9.71
C ARG A 383 -0.93 -19.23 9.44
N LEU A 384 -0.05 -19.40 10.43
CA LEU A 384 1.13 -20.26 10.30
C LEU A 384 0.73 -21.72 10.01
N VAL A 385 -0.20 -22.27 10.79
CA VAL A 385 -0.73 -23.63 10.58
C VAL A 385 -1.40 -23.75 9.20
N LYS A 386 -2.20 -22.76 8.78
CA LYS A 386 -2.86 -22.78 7.47
C LYS A 386 -1.86 -22.81 6.32
N GLY A 387 -0.77 -22.04 6.40
CA GLY A 387 0.29 -22.05 5.40
C GLY A 387 0.95 -23.43 5.27
N ALA A 388 1.27 -24.06 6.40
CA ALA A 388 1.94 -25.35 6.46
C ALA A 388 1.05 -26.56 6.12
N ALA A 389 -0.20 -26.55 6.58
CA ALA A 389 -1.09 -27.73 6.57
C ALA A 389 -2.18 -27.69 5.48
N LEU A 390 -2.56 -26.50 5.01
CA LEU A 390 -3.75 -26.30 4.16
C LEU A 390 -3.44 -25.48 2.90
N GLY A 391 -2.17 -25.15 2.66
CA GLY A 391 -1.73 -24.40 1.48
C GLY A 391 -1.58 -25.28 0.23
N PRO A 392 -1.75 -24.74 -0.98
CA PRO A 392 -1.39 -25.45 -2.21
C PRO A 392 0.12 -25.72 -2.23
N GLY A 393 0.54 -26.97 -2.45
CA GLY A 393 1.94 -27.35 -2.62
C GLY A 393 2.66 -27.87 -1.36
N HIS A 394 2.12 -27.63 -0.17
CA HIS A 394 2.53 -28.34 1.04
C HIS A 394 1.64 -29.57 1.18
N GLY A 395 2.21 -30.78 1.16
CA GLY A 395 1.46 -32.01 1.41
C GLY A 395 0.82 -31.89 2.78
N SER A 396 -0.51 -31.82 2.85
CA SER A 396 -1.30 -31.37 4.00
C SER A 396 -0.78 -31.84 5.36
N LEU A 397 0.19 -31.12 5.94
CA LEU A 397 0.91 -31.58 7.12
C LEU A 397 -0.08 -31.69 8.28
N TRP A 398 -0.08 -32.83 8.96
CA TRP A 398 -0.95 -33.05 10.11
C TRP A 398 -0.24 -33.87 11.19
N GLY A 399 -0.68 -33.74 12.44
CA GLY A 399 -0.13 -34.49 13.56
C GLY A 399 1.36 -34.21 13.78
N GLU A 400 2.17 -35.26 13.82
CA GLU A 400 3.61 -35.19 14.10
C GLU A 400 4.41 -34.47 13.01
N GLU A 401 4.01 -34.56 11.75
CA GLU A 401 4.70 -33.89 10.64
C GLU A 401 4.54 -32.36 10.74
N LEU A 402 3.32 -31.89 11.04
CA LEU A 402 3.06 -30.47 11.29
C LEU A 402 3.81 -29.99 12.53
N TYR A 403 3.80 -30.76 13.62
CA TYR A 403 4.55 -30.43 14.82
C TYR A 403 6.04 -30.29 14.51
N THR A 404 6.62 -31.24 13.77
CA THR A 404 8.03 -31.25 13.39
C THR A 404 8.37 -30.03 12.55
N TYR A 405 7.57 -29.69 11.55
CA TYR A 405 7.78 -28.48 10.74
C TYR A 405 7.74 -27.19 11.58
N LEU A 406 6.75 -27.04 12.47
CA LEU A 406 6.66 -25.87 13.34
C LEU A 406 7.81 -25.80 14.35
N ASP A 407 8.24 -26.95 14.86
CA ASP A 407 9.38 -27.09 15.75
C ASP A 407 10.69 -26.73 15.05
N GLU A 408 10.88 -27.17 13.79
CA GLU A 408 12.01 -26.80 12.93
C GLU A 408 12.05 -25.29 12.69
N LEU A 409 10.94 -24.66 12.30
CA LEU A 409 10.90 -23.20 12.11
C LEU A 409 11.31 -22.44 13.37
N ARG A 410 10.93 -22.96 14.55
CA ARG A 410 11.29 -22.34 15.83
C ARG A 410 12.73 -22.58 16.24
N HIS A 411 13.19 -23.83 16.14
CA HIS A 411 14.44 -24.32 16.73
C HIS A 411 15.59 -24.40 15.75
N GLN A 412 15.35 -24.23 14.46
CA GLN A 412 16.38 -24.16 13.43
C GLN A 412 16.41 -22.78 12.78
N GLY A 413 16.03 -21.73 13.52
CA GLY A 413 16.20 -20.35 13.06
C GLY A 413 15.50 -20.03 11.73
N GLY A 414 14.19 -20.27 11.64
CA GLY A 414 13.41 -19.98 10.44
C GLY A 414 13.53 -18.51 10.01
N VAL A 415 13.65 -18.30 8.70
CA VAL A 415 13.71 -16.97 8.08
C VAL A 415 12.88 -16.99 6.80
N TYR A 416 12.10 -15.94 6.61
CA TYR A 416 11.32 -15.72 5.41
C TYR A 416 11.70 -14.38 4.77
N PHE A 417 11.87 -14.42 3.45
CA PHE A 417 12.16 -13.29 2.59
C PHE A 417 10.94 -12.98 1.72
N SER A 418 10.44 -11.75 1.79
CA SER A 418 9.36 -11.27 0.92
C SER A 418 9.88 -10.19 0.00
N PHE A 419 9.91 -10.50 -1.29
CA PHE A 419 10.31 -9.62 -2.36
C PHE A 419 9.16 -8.69 -2.76
N THR A 420 9.51 -7.44 -3.03
CA THR A 420 8.65 -6.46 -3.69
C THR A 420 9.49 -5.83 -4.80
N GLY A 421 9.06 -6.02 -6.04
CA GLY A 421 9.74 -5.55 -7.25
C GLY A 421 8.92 -4.54 -8.04
N GLU A 422 9.61 -3.71 -8.80
CA GLU A 422 8.96 -2.78 -9.73
C GLU A 422 8.32 -3.54 -10.88
N ALA A 423 7.09 -3.16 -11.20
CA ALA A 423 6.34 -3.72 -12.31
C ALA A 423 6.32 -2.74 -13.48
N MET A 424 6.48 -3.28 -14.69
CA MET A 424 6.37 -2.51 -15.92
C MET A 424 4.97 -1.92 -16.06
N SER A 425 4.91 -0.63 -16.41
CA SER A 425 3.66 0.05 -16.71
C SER A 425 3.20 -0.28 -18.12
N LEU A 426 2.16 -1.10 -18.26
CA LEU A 426 1.60 -1.48 -19.56
C LEU A 426 0.29 -0.75 -19.82
N TYR A 427 0.10 -0.22 -21.04
CA TYR A 427 -1.17 0.43 -21.38
C TYR A 427 -2.36 -0.54 -21.27
N ASP A 428 -2.17 -1.80 -21.65
CA ASP A 428 -3.22 -2.82 -21.61
C ASP A 428 -3.60 -3.24 -20.18
N ASN A 429 -2.72 -2.99 -19.20
CA ASN A 429 -3.06 -3.17 -17.79
C ASN A 429 -3.95 -2.01 -17.36
N ARG A 430 -5.24 -2.28 -17.16
CA ARG A 430 -6.25 -1.22 -17.00
C ARG A 430 -7.46 -1.61 -16.17
N VAL A 431 -8.18 -0.58 -15.73
CA VAL A 431 -9.49 -0.67 -15.08
C VAL A 431 -10.55 -0.09 -16.01
N GLU A 432 -11.63 -0.85 -16.22
CA GLU A 432 -12.83 -0.46 -16.96
C GLU A 432 -14.08 -0.67 -16.08
N LEU A 433 -15.23 -0.21 -16.55
CA LEU A 433 -16.51 -0.51 -15.92
C LEU A 433 -17.05 -1.83 -16.47
N ASP A 434 -17.44 -2.75 -15.58
CA ASP A 434 -18.07 -3.99 -15.99
C ASP A 434 -19.53 -3.72 -16.44
N PRO A 435 -19.95 -4.17 -17.64
CA PRO A 435 -21.30 -3.97 -18.17
C PRO A 435 -22.37 -4.84 -17.48
N ASP A 436 -21.98 -5.95 -16.85
CA ASP A 436 -22.92 -6.98 -16.39
C ASP A 436 -22.98 -7.06 -14.85
N VAL A 437 -21.90 -6.66 -14.17
CA VAL A 437 -21.79 -6.75 -12.71
C VAL A 437 -21.91 -5.37 -12.09
N THR A 438 -22.81 -5.24 -11.11
CA THR A 438 -22.98 -4.04 -10.29
C THR A 438 -22.69 -4.35 -8.83
N ASP A 439 -22.14 -3.38 -8.12
CA ASP A 439 -21.93 -3.50 -6.68
C ASP A 439 -23.23 -3.23 -5.89
N PRO A 440 -23.26 -3.49 -4.56
CA PRO A 440 -24.43 -3.25 -3.74
C PRO A 440 -24.94 -1.80 -3.70
N TRP A 441 -24.14 -0.83 -4.17
CA TRP A 441 -24.48 0.59 -4.22
C TRP A 441 -25.03 1.02 -5.58
N GLY A 442 -25.15 0.07 -6.52
CA GLY A 442 -25.69 0.28 -7.86
C GLY A 442 -24.68 0.83 -8.86
N MET A 443 -23.39 0.82 -8.53
CA MET A 443 -22.32 1.23 -9.44
C MET A 443 -21.79 0.01 -10.23
N PRO A 444 -21.47 0.13 -11.53
CA PRO A 444 -20.78 -0.92 -12.28
C PRO A 444 -19.49 -1.36 -11.58
N ALA A 445 -19.25 -2.66 -11.41
CA ALA A 445 -18.03 -3.18 -10.77
C ALA A 445 -16.78 -2.82 -11.59
N ALA A 446 -15.59 -2.84 -10.97
CA ALA A 446 -14.35 -2.67 -11.72
C ALA A 446 -14.03 -3.95 -12.50
N ARG A 447 -13.85 -3.81 -13.83
CA ARG A 447 -13.27 -4.83 -14.70
C ARG A 447 -11.78 -4.55 -14.86
N ILE A 448 -10.93 -5.49 -14.45
CA ILE A 448 -9.49 -5.33 -14.32
C ILE A 448 -8.80 -6.24 -15.33
N TRP A 449 -8.03 -5.63 -16.23
CA TRP A 449 -7.10 -6.35 -17.10
C TRP A 449 -5.70 -6.20 -16.52
N TYR A 450 -5.04 -7.30 -16.18
CA TYR A 450 -3.68 -7.21 -15.65
C TYR A 450 -2.85 -8.45 -15.97
N ARG A 451 -1.58 -8.23 -16.30
CA ARG A 451 -0.52 -9.24 -16.27
C ARG A 451 0.82 -8.61 -15.89
N HIS A 452 1.68 -9.39 -15.26
CA HIS A 452 3.09 -9.06 -15.13
C HIS A 452 3.79 -9.17 -16.49
N HIS A 453 4.78 -8.31 -16.73
CA HIS A 453 5.65 -8.35 -17.88
C HIS A 453 6.78 -9.37 -17.67
N ASP A 454 7.36 -9.92 -18.73
CA ASP A 454 8.43 -10.93 -18.62
C ASP A 454 9.67 -10.42 -17.87
N TYR A 455 9.97 -9.12 -18.02
CA TYR A 455 10.99 -8.42 -17.24
C TYR A 455 10.71 -8.52 -15.73
N ASP A 456 9.47 -8.28 -15.30
CA ASP A 456 9.06 -8.34 -13.89
C ASP A 456 9.37 -9.74 -13.31
N LEU A 457 9.01 -10.78 -14.06
CA LEU A 457 9.21 -12.18 -13.68
C LEU A 457 10.70 -12.53 -13.60
N ALA A 458 11.50 -12.05 -14.57
CA ALA A 458 12.95 -12.24 -14.57
C ALA A 458 13.63 -11.53 -13.40
N ALA A 459 13.21 -10.29 -13.09
CA ALA A 459 13.74 -9.49 -11.99
C ALA A 459 13.43 -10.14 -10.63
N ALA A 460 12.20 -10.64 -10.43
CA ALA A 460 11.82 -11.34 -9.21
C ALA A 460 12.64 -12.62 -9.02
N ARG A 461 12.76 -13.44 -10.07
CA ARG A 461 13.56 -14.67 -10.03
C ARG A 461 15.02 -14.39 -9.70
N TYR A 462 15.64 -13.45 -10.42
CA TYR A 462 17.03 -13.05 -10.17
C TYR A 462 17.26 -12.65 -8.71
N ALA A 463 16.40 -11.78 -8.18
CA ALA A 463 16.54 -11.29 -6.82
C ALA A 463 16.36 -12.40 -5.77
N ILE A 464 15.37 -13.29 -5.97
CA ILE A 464 15.06 -14.38 -5.03
C ILE A 464 16.16 -15.44 -5.05
N ASP A 465 16.62 -15.83 -6.23
CA ASP A 465 17.72 -16.77 -6.39
C ASP A 465 18.99 -16.24 -5.70
N ARG A 466 19.23 -14.93 -5.77
CA ARG A 466 20.38 -14.31 -5.11
C ARG A 466 20.29 -14.39 -3.58
N VAL A 467 19.15 -14.07 -2.97
CA VAL A 467 19.01 -14.16 -1.51
C VAL A 467 19.01 -15.61 -1.01
N VAL A 468 18.45 -16.55 -1.78
CA VAL A 468 18.50 -17.98 -1.48
C VAL A 468 19.95 -18.46 -1.47
N GLN A 469 20.73 -18.12 -2.50
CA GLN A 469 22.14 -18.48 -2.57
C GLN A 469 22.94 -17.96 -1.36
N VAL A 470 22.75 -16.68 -1.00
CA VAL A 470 23.46 -16.08 0.15
C VAL A 470 23.11 -16.79 1.46
N MET A 471 21.84 -17.19 1.65
CA MET A 471 21.45 -17.93 2.85
C MET A 471 21.92 -19.38 2.83
N GLN A 472 21.96 -20.05 1.68
CA GLN A 472 22.55 -21.39 1.54
C GLN A 472 24.05 -21.39 1.84
N ASP A 473 24.78 -20.37 1.37
CA ASP A 473 26.21 -20.18 1.68
C ASP A 473 26.44 -19.95 3.18
N ALA A 474 25.44 -19.42 3.90
CA ALA A 474 25.44 -19.25 5.35
C ALA A 474 25.00 -20.53 6.12
N GLY A 475 24.79 -21.65 5.42
CA GLY A 475 24.34 -22.93 5.99
C GLY A 475 22.82 -23.07 6.08
N GLY A 476 22.08 -22.29 5.31
CA GLY A 476 20.62 -22.35 5.23
C GLY A 476 20.10 -23.48 4.34
N GLU A 477 18.97 -24.04 4.70
CA GLU A 477 18.25 -25.07 3.96
C GLU A 477 16.92 -24.51 3.45
N LEU A 478 16.69 -24.60 2.14
CA LEU A 478 15.49 -24.06 1.50
C LEU A 478 14.26 -24.93 1.84
N ARG A 479 13.19 -24.28 2.31
CA ARG A 479 11.92 -24.91 2.69
C ARG A 479 10.75 -24.46 1.83
N GLY A 480 10.78 -23.20 1.39
CA GLY A 480 9.77 -22.63 0.49
C GLY A 480 10.41 -21.74 -0.55
N TYR A 481 9.90 -21.79 -1.77
CA TYR A 481 10.33 -20.96 -2.88
C TYR A 481 9.13 -20.68 -3.78
N ASP A 482 8.81 -19.40 -3.96
CA ASP A 482 7.67 -18.95 -4.72
C ASP A 482 8.05 -17.71 -5.52
N VAL A 483 7.76 -17.74 -6.82
CA VAL A 483 8.01 -16.64 -7.76
C VAL A 483 6.72 -16.37 -8.52
N PRO A 484 6.46 -15.12 -8.91
CA PRO A 484 5.17 -14.73 -9.42
C PRO A 484 4.95 -15.36 -10.80
N GLY A 485 3.69 -15.66 -11.09
CA GLY A 485 3.24 -15.96 -12.46
C GLY A 485 2.89 -14.68 -13.21
N ALA A 486 2.55 -14.83 -14.50
CA ALA A 486 2.08 -13.73 -15.33
C ALA A 486 0.74 -13.15 -14.83
N GLU A 487 -0.14 -14.00 -14.28
CA GLU A 487 -1.43 -13.57 -13.75
C GLU A 487 -1.32 -13.04 -12.32
N ASN A 488 -2.07 -11.99 -12.02
CA ASN A 488 -2.22 -11.48 -10.66
C ASN A 488 -3.67 -11.02 -10.42
N PRO A 489 -4.51 -11.88 -9.79
CA PRO A 489 -5.94 -11.61 -9.58
C PRO A 489 -6.22 -10.61 -8.43
N GLY A 490 -5.36 -9.60 -8.26
CA GLY A 490 -5.59 -8.49 -7.34
C GLY A 490 -4.74 -8.50 -6.07
N TYR A 491 -3.60 -9.18 -6.05
CA TYR A 491 -2.71 -9.23 -4.88
C TYR A 491 -1.55 -8.23 -4.99
N GLY A 492 -1.28 -7.50 -3.91
CA GLY A 492 -0.12 -6.59 -3.79
C GLY A 492 -0.50 -5.12 -3.64
N HIS A 493 0.50 -4.24 -3.78
CA HIS A 493 0.29 -2.80 -3.75
C HIS A 493 -0.12 -2.30 -5.14
N VAL A 494 -1.23 -1.57 -5.23
CA VAL A 494 -1.87 -1.21 -6.50
C VAL A 494 -1.63 0.26 -6.82
N GLN A 495 -1.20 0.60 -8.03
CA GLN A 495 -0.77 1.97 -8.39
C GLN A 495 -1.11 2.35 -9.84
N GLY A 496 -1.06 3.65 -10.16
CA GLY A 496 -0.91 4.17 -11.53
C GLY A 496 -2.15 4.46 -12.37
N THR A 497 -3.34 4.05 -11.93
CA THR A 497 -4.59 4.16 -12.72
C THR A 497 -5.07 5.59 -13.02
N LEU A 498 -4.49 6.60 -12.38
CA LEU A 498 -4.73 8.02 -12.64
C LEU A 498 -3.38 8.75 -12.75
N ARG A 499 -2.41 8.16 -13.46
CA ARG A 499 -1.04 8.66 -13.63
C ARG A 499 -0.98 10.19 -13.73
N ALA A 500 -0.11 10.80 -12.92
CA ALA A 500 0.20 12.22 -12.95
C ALA A 500 1.34 12.54 -13.92
N GLY A 501 1.32 13.72 -14.53
CA GLY A 501 2.34 14.18 -15.47
C GLY A 501 2.07 15.60 -15.95
N THR A 502 3.05 16.20 -16.61
CA THR A 502 2.93 17.56 -17.17
C THR A 502 2.25 17.58 -18.54
N ASP A 503 2.10 16.43 -19.19
CA ASP A 503 1.47 16.31 -20.50
C ASP A 503 0.03 15.76 -20.38
N PRO A 504 -1.01 16.56 -20.67
CA PRO A 504 -2.40 16.10 -20.67
C PRO A 504 -2.68 15.06 -21.77
N GLY A 505 -1.79 14.90 -22.75
CA GLY A 505 -1.78 13.83 -23.75
C GLY A 505 -1.45 12.45 -23.18
N ALA A 506 -0.70 12.39 -22.08
CA ALA A 506 -0.08 11.17 -21.55
C ALA A 506 -0.35 10.92 -20.06
N SER A 507 -1.19 11.76 -19.42
CA SER A 507 -1.51 11.67 -18.00
C SER A 507 -2.93 12.14 -17.70
N VAL A 508 -3.51 11.62 -16.62
CA VAL A 508 -4.87 11.99 -16.16
C VAL A 508 -4.81 13.21 -15.25
N LEU A 509 -3.77 13.28 -14.42
CA LEU A 509 -3.56 14.33 -13.44
C LEU A 509 -2.34 15.18 -13.79
N ASP A 510 -2.36 16.45 -13.40
CA ASP A 510 -1.23 17.37 -13.48
C ASP A 510 -0.18 17.11 -12.37
N GLU A 511 0.87 17.92 -12.33
CA GLU A 511 1.91 17.87 -11.29
C GLU A 511 1.43 18.28 -9.88
N ASN A 512 0.19 18.72 -9.72
CA ASN A 512 -0.47 18.97 -8.44
C ASN A 512 -1.50 17.89 -8.11
N CYS A 513 -1.52 16.80 -8.89
CA CYS A 513 -2.48 15.71 -8.80
C CYS A 513 -3.94 16.19 -8.97
N GLN A 514 -4.15 17.30 -9.68
CA GLN A 514 -5.45 17.78 -10.16
C GLN A 514 -5.76 17.15 -11.53
N SER A 515 -7.02 16.81 -11.81
CA SER A 515 -7.44 16.39 -13.15
C SER A 515 -7.14 17.48 -14.19
N HIS A 516 -6.49 17.10 -15.30
CA HIS A 516 -6.25 18.00 -16.44
C HIS A 516 -7.54 18.55 -17.05
N THR A 517 -8.64 17.81 -16.95
CA THR A 517 -9.90 18.11 -17.62
C THR A 517 -10.98 18.68 -16.69
N VAL A 518 -10.83 18.52 -15.38
CA VAL A 518 -11.79 19.00 -14.38
C VAL A 518 -11.07 19.75 -13.24
N SER A 519 -11.14 21.07 -13.27
CA SER A 519 -10.60 21.91 -12.20
C SER A 519 -11.34 21.69 -10.89
N GLY A 520 -10.59 21.58 -9.80
CA GLY A 520 -11.10 21.29 -8.45
C GLY A 520 -11.18 19.80 -8.11
N LEU A 521 -10.88 18.88 -9.04
CA LEU A 521 -10.85 17.44 -8.79
C LEU A 521 -9.42 16.95 -8.59
N TYR A 522 -9.13 16.31 -7.47
CA TYR A 522 -7.79 15.81 -7.12
C TYR A 522 -7.83 14.32 -6.74
N ALA A 523 -6.71 13.61 -6.90
CA ALA A 523 -6.53 12.26 -6.35
C ALA A 523 -5.31 12.19 -5.43
N LEU A 524 -5.47 11.57 -4.27
CA LEU A 524 -4.49 11.54 -3.18
C LEU A 524 -4.16 10.12 -2.68
N ASP A 525 -4.47 9.10 -3.48
CA ASP A 525 -4.04 7.72 -3.23
C ASP A 525 -2.97 7.28 -4.23
N CYS A 526 -2.64 5.99 -4.32
CA CYS A 526 -1.56 5.54 -5.19
C CYS A 526 -1.89 5.60 -6.70
N ALA A 527 -3.11 6.03 -7.09
CA ALA A 527 -3.48 6.17 -8.49
C ALA A 527 -2.63 7.19 -9.24
N PHE A 528 -2.12 8.24 -8.59
CA PHE A 528 -1.32 9.28 -9.26
C PHE A 528 0.07 8.80 -9.73
N MET A 529 0.57 7.69 -9.21
CA MET A 529 1.97 7.28 -9.34
C MET A 529 2.33 6.93 -10.79
N PRO A 530 3.28 7.62 -11.44
CA PRO A 530 3.62 7.34 -12.84
C PRO A 530 4.20 5.95 -13.09
N THR A 531 5.01 5.46 -12.16
CA THR A 531 5.55 4.10 -12.13
C THR A 531 5.41 3.50 -10.73
N ALA A 532 5.54 2.17 -10.64
CA ALA A 532 5.30 1.45 -9.40
C ALA A 532 6.41 1.68 -8.37
N GLY A 533 7.68 1.87 -8.74
CA GLY A 533 8.79 1.66 -7.81
C GLY A 533 8.76 0.23 -7.25
N ALA A 534 9.59 -0.08 -6.25
CA ALA A 534 9.61 -1.40 -5.59
C ALA A 534 9.51 -1.31 -4.06
N SER A 535 9.28 -0.11 -3.54
CA SER A 535 9.10 0.16 -2.11
C SER A 535 7.63 0.22 -1.72
N ASN A 536 7.26 -0.05 -0.47
CA ASN A 536 5.85 0.11 -0.06
C ASN A 536 5.41 1.57 -0.29
N PRO A 537 4.30 1.82 -1.03
CA PRO A 537 4.03 3.13 -1.62
C PRO A 537 3.42 4.13 -0.65
N THR A 538 2.96 3.66 0.52
CA THR A 538 2.12 4.48 1.40
C THR A 538 2.85 5.73 1.91
N LEU A 539 4.15 5.66 2.22
CA LEU A 539 4.86 6.88 2.65
C LEU A 539 4.93 7.92 1.52
N THR A 540 5.20 7.49 0.28
CA THR A 540 5.21 8.35 -0.91
C THR A 540 3.84 8.97 -1.17
N LEU A 541 2.76 8.20 -1.01
CA LEU A 541 1.39 8.69 -1.03
C LEU A 541 1.14 9.75 0.05
N LEU A 542 1.59 9.51 1.28
CA LEU A 542 1.40 10.46 2.39
C LEU A 542 2.17 11.75 2.15
N ALA A 543 3.42 11.65 1.71
CA ALA A 543 4.24 12.79 1.31
C ALA A 543 3.54 13.61 0.21
N ASN A 544 3.00 12.93 -0.82
CA ASN A 544 2.24 13.59 -1.88
C ASN A 544 0.97 14.28 -1.36
N ALA A 545 0.23 13.65 -0.44
CA ALA A 545 -0.96 14.25 0.16
C ALA A 545 -0.63 15.55 0.93
N TYR A 546 0.46 15.59 1.70
CA TYR A 546 0.94 16.83 2.32
C TYR A 546 1.32 17.89 1.26
N ARG A 547 2.09 17.50 0.24
CA ARG A 547 2.54 18.38 -0.85
C ARG A 547 1.36 19.05 -1.57
N VAL A 548 0.36 18.27 -1.94
CA VAL A 548 -0.83 18.75 -2.66
C VAL A 548 -1.69 19.63 -1.75
N CYS A 549 -2.05 19.15 -0.56
CA CYS A 549 -2.98 19.86 0.31
C CYS A 549 -2.40 21.16 0.89
N GLU A 550 -1.10 21.26 1.13
CA GLU A 550 -0.48 22.50 1.60
C GLU A 550 -0.35 23.55 0.48
N ARG A 551 -0.36 23.14 -0.79
CA ARG A 551 -0.35 24.03 -1.96
C ARG A 551 -1.75 24.33 -2.51
N LEU A 552 -2.78 23.65 -2.00
CA LEU A 552 -4.15 23.79 -2.48
C LEU A 552 -4.64 25.25 -2.34
N PRO A 553 -5.13 25.88 -3.42
CA PRO A 553 -5.65 27.25 -3.35
C PRO A 553 -6.88 27.30 -2.44
N TYR A 554 -7.12 28.44 -1.77
CA TYR A 554 -8.40 28.64 -1.07
C TYR A 554 -9.52 28.71 -2.11
N PRO A 555 -10.70 28.14 -1.82
CA PRO A 555 -11.85 28.31 -2.70
C PRO A 555 -12.19 29.80 -2.81
N ASP A 556 -12.59 30.22 -4.02
CA ASP A 556 -12.97 31.61 -4.34
C ASP A 556 -14.27 32.05 -3.63
#